data_AF-A0A931HPM1-F1
#
_entry.id   AF-A0A931HPM1-F1
#
_cell.length_a   1.000
_cell.length_b   1.000
_cell.length_c   1.000
_cell.angle_alpha   90.00
_cell.angle_beta   90.00
_cell.angle_gamma   90.00
#
_symmetry.space_group_name_H-M   'P 1'
#
loop_
_entity.id
_entity.type
_entity.pdbx_description
1 polymer ?
#
loop_
_entity_poly.entity_id
_entity_poly.type
_entity_poly.pdbx_seq_one_letter_code
_entity_poly.pdbx_strand_id
1 'polypeptide(L)' 'MEHTQHTGPAQECPDCHALAADLEAHKQWHSRVVHDLAVAVEKEVDRRTKTP' A
#
# COMPACT_ATOMS: atom_id res chain seq x y z
N MET A 1 21.40 -17.56 -8.56
CA MET A 1 20.34 -16.53 -8.44
C MET A 1 20.35 -16.11 -6.99
N GLU A 2 21.17 -15.13 -6.64
CA GLU A 2 21.37 -14.71 -5.26
C GLU A 2 21.05 -13.22 -5.23
N HIS A 3 19.78 -12.90 -4.96
CA HIS A 3 19.38 -11.53 -4.70
C HIS A 3 19.71 -11.28 -3.24
N THR A 4 20.89 -10.74 -3.00
CA THR A 4 21.37 -10.27 -1.71
C THR A 4 20.31 -9.33 -1.13
N GLN A 5 19.56 -9.82 -0.15
CA GLN A 5 18.67 -9.00 0.65
C GLN A 5 19.53 -7.95 1.34
N HIS A 6 19.43 -6.70 0.88
CA HIS A 6 19.96 -5.55 1.59
C HIS A 6 19.18 -5.41 2.90
N THR A 7 19.67 -6.06 3.95
CA THR A 7 19.22 -5.92 5.32
C THR A 7 19.82 -4.65 5.92
N GLY A 8 19.34 -3.49 5.45
CA GLY A 8 19.38 -2.27 6.27
C GLY A 8 18.44 -2.41 7.47
N PRO A 9 18.59 -1.60 8.53
CA PRO A 9 17.61 -1.59 9.62
C PRO A 9 16.23 -1.28 9.03
N ALA A 10 15.24 -2.12 9.34
CA ALA A 10 13.87 -1.88 8.92
C ALA A 10 13.41 -0.51 9.48
N GLN A 11 12.94 0.36 8.59
CA GLN A 11 12.48 1.69 8.93
C GLN A 11 10.97 1.68 9.08
N GLU A 12 10.48 2.35 10.12
CA GLU A 12 9.04 2.52 10.34
C GLU A 12 8.47 3.54 9.36
N CYS A 13 7.38 3.17 8.67
CA CYS A 13 6.63 4.11 7.86
C CYS A 13 5.78 5.01 8.77
N PRO A 14 5.87 6.36 8.67
CA PRO A 14 5.13 7.26 9.57
C PRO A 14 3.61 7.30 9.32
N ASP A 15 3.14 6.74 8.20
CA ASP A 15 1.73 6.79 7.82
C ASP A 15 0.95 5.54 8.32
N CYS A 16 1.59 4.36 8.23
CA CYS A 16 0.97 3.08 8.60
C CYS A 16 1.72 2.32 9.70
N HIS A 17 2.83 2.86 10.21
CA HIS A 17 3.70 2.25 11.23
C HIS A 17 4.24 0.86 10.86
N ALA A 18 4.21 0.50 9.58
CA ALA A 18 4.79 -0.74 9.10
C ALA A 18 6.32 -0.64 9.05
N LEU A 19 7.01 -1.67 9.54
CA LEU A 19 8.45 -1.81 9.42
C LEU A 19 8.80 -2.30 8.00
N ALA A 20 9.54 -1.49 7.24
CA ALA A 20 9.93 -1.80 5.87
C ALA A 20 11.46 -1.75 5.72
N ALA A 21 12.02 -2.73 4.99
CA ALA A 21 13.44 -2.73 4.65
C ALA A 21 13.80 -1.60 3.68
N ASP A 22 12.89 -1.27 2.75
CA ASP A 22 13.01 -0.15 1.83
C ASP A 22 11.82 0.79 2.00
N LEU A 23 12.05 1.92 2.70
CA LEU A 23 10.99 2.86 3.05
C LEU A 23 10.46 3.61 1.82
N GLU A 24 11.28 3.87 0.80
CA GLU A 24 10.87 4.62 -0.39
C GLU A 24 9.97 3.78 -1.30
N ALA A 25 10.36 2.53 -1.59
CA ALA A 25 9.54 1.56 -2.28
C ALA A 25 8.26 1.26 -1.49
N HIS A 26 8.33 1.18 -0.16
CA HIS A 26 7.15 1.04 0.68
C HIS A 26 6.21 2.24 0.53
N LYS A 27 6.70 3.48 0.57
CA LYS A 27 5.87 4.68 0.37
C LYS A 27 5.18 4.70 -1.00
N GLN A 28 5.90 4.33 -2.06
CA GLN A 28 5.34 4.24 -3.41
C GLN A 28 4.28 3.15 -3.52
N TRP A 29 4.56 1.96 -2.97
CA TRP A 29 3.60 0.87 -2.90
C TRP A 29 2.35 1.27 -2.09
N HIS A 30 2.56 1.93 -0.95
CA HIS A 30 1.49 2.32 -0.04
C HIS A 30 0.54 3.32 -0.69
N SER A 31 1.07 4.37 -1.35
CA SER A 31 0.25 5.33 -2.10
C SER A 31 -0.61 4.64 -3.18
N ARG A 32 -0.05 3.65 -3.89
CA ARG A 32 -0.77 2.91 -4.91
C ARG A 32 -1.88 2.04 -4.32
N VAL A 33 -1.61 1.34 -3.22
CA VAL A 33 -2.61 0.47 -2.57
C VAL A 33 -3.77 1.28 -2.01
N VAL A 34 -3.48 2.39 -1.32
CA VAL A 34 -4.53 3.27 -0.77
C VAL A 34 -5.41 3.81 -1.90
N HIS A 35 -4.80 4.22 -3.02
CA HIS A 35 -5.56 4.69 -4.18
C HIS A 35 -6.45 3.59 -4.78
N ASP A 36 -5.91 2.39 -4.98
CA ASP A 36 -6.67 1.25 -5.55
C ASP A 36 -7.84 0.85 -4.65
N LEU A 37 -7.62 0.81 -3.33
CA LEU A 37 -8.67 0.56 -2.33
C LEU A 37 -9.74 1.65 -2.37
N ALA A 38 -9.38 2.93 -2.45
CA ALA A 38 -10.34 4.02 -2.55
C ALA A 38 -11.22 3.88 -3.80
N VAL A 39 -10.63 3.58 -4.96
CA VAL A 39 -11.35 3.35 -6.22
C VAL A 39 -12.25 2.11 -6.12
N ALA A 40 -11.78 1.02 -5.53
CA ALA A 40 -12.56 -0.20 -5.36
C ALA A 40 -13.77 0.03 -4.44
N VAL A 41 -13.59 0.76 -3.34
CA VAL A 41 -14.68 1.15 -2.43
C VAL A 41 -15.67 2.06 -3.13
N GLU A 42 -15.21 3.06 -3.87
CA GLU A 42 -16.08 3.98 -4.61
C GLU A 42 -16.96 3.24 -5.63
N LYS A 43 -16.37 2.27 -6.37
CA LYS A 43 -17.11 1.39 -7.29
C LYS A 43 -18.12 0.48 -6.59
N GLU A 44 -17.78 -0.06 -5.43
CA GLU A 44 -18.69 -0.90 -4.66
C GLU A 44 -19.85 -0.09 -4.06
N VAL A 45 -19.59 1.15 -3.62
CA VAL A 45 -20.63 2.09 -3.19
C VAL A 45 -21.55 2.42 -4.36
N ASP A 46 -21.02 2.79 -5.53
CA ASP A 46 -21.83 3.04 -6.73
C ASP A 46 -22.72 1.84 -7.04
N ARG A 47 -22.15 0.63 -7.10
CA ARG A 47 -22.90 -0.61 -7.34
C ARG A 47 -24.04 -0.82 -6.34
N ARG A 48 -23.79 -0.59 -5.05
CA ARG A 48 -24.81 -0.73 -3.99
C ARG A 48 -25.89 0.34 -4.08
N THR A 49 -25.55 1.57 -4.45
CA THR A 49 -26.54 2.65 -4.66
C THR A 49 -27.37 2.47 -5.93
N LYS A 50 -26.84 1.77 -6.93
CA LYS A 50 -27.45 1.57 -8.24
C LYS A 50 -28.33 0.31 -8.33
N THR A 51 -28.30 -0.56 -7.32
CA THR A 51 -29.17 -1.73 -7.24
C THR A 51 -30.26 -1.46 -6.18
N PRO A 52 -31.51 -1.13 -6.57
CA PRO A 52 -32.62 -0.96 -5.65
C PRO A 52 -33.10 -2.28 -5.02
#